data_AF-A0A9N9VEW7-F1
#
_entry.id   AF-A0A9N9VEW7-F1
#
_cell.length_a   1.000
_cell.length_b   1.000
_cell.length_c   1.000
_cell.angle_alpha   90.00
_cell.angle_beta   90.00
_cell.angle_gamma   90.00
#
_symmetry.space_group_name_H-M   'P 1'
#
loop_
_entity.id
_entity.type
_entity.pdbx_description
1 polymer ?
#
loop_
_entity_poly.entity_id
_entity_poly.type
_entity_poly.pdbx_seq_one_letter_code
_entity_poly.pdbx_strand_id
1 'polypeptide(L)'
;MPMLPWLTEPIMFHGDRDRGECMMTEEQCAWKWRWWTDWYSADLVFSLPTVAFFMVAIGIFIIAYVLSAILPTSWRRSRGWRRLLSGTRFLSYTSFHVRGWSTPSIGICLLGAVGLVYFLAMTLGPKPYYWPNTKELSYGNSPPIATRTGYMALACMPFLYVLGTKANFISLVTGISHEKLNVFHNWVAWAMFVLALVHTFPFIIYHEWAGDIVENWEADGMWITGVIALIAQAWLTFMSIRSIRDRYYEFFKSTHIFFAVVFFIFFFLHCDYILTTWDYFVATGVLYALSWLYSLSRTLFQYGFRHRASLSLDAEQNLSITIETDAEWKPGQHVFLRFLTCGVHALTAHPFTICSSPERTSADDKRKMIFHVKPRGGLTSRLAKLAEKQPNASVAVLLDGPYGGLPVRWGEGFDRTLVIGGGAGAGTTLPLIESYLQKELQGKKDEQFTAIVASRDPAFHSWFVQALEELATRYSISKGVPGLTVLIHQTDDSAIAVDASSVSNTEDAEKKVHSHATPEDGTASLVADLFGVHLKKGRPNLPALARVPLQEKGVTVGLVVCGPSSMVQDVSVVASEAQRGILNGSVAAAEVWFHKESFS
;
A
#
# COMPACT_ATOMS: atom_id res chain seq x y z
N MET A 1 -6.86 2.31 -50.50
CA MET A 1 -6.39 1.72 -49.24
C MET A 1 -7.60 1.59 -48.33
N PRO A 2 -7.87 0.43 -47.72
CA PRO A 2 -9.02 0.30 -46.84
C PRO A 2 -8.75 1.17 -45.61
N MET A 3 -9.56 2.23 -45.45
CA MET A 3 -9.52 3.08 -44.28
C MET A 3 -9.85 2.24 -43.06
N LEU A 4 -9.11 2.45 -41.97
CA LEU A 4 -9.48 1.91 -40.68
C LEU A 4 -10.86 2.50 -40.33
N PRO A 5 -11.94 1.69 -40.17
CA PRO A 5 -13.31 2.18 -40.02
C PRO A 5 -13.59 2.97 -38.72
N TRP A 6 -12.55 3.28 -37.95
CA TRP A 6 -12.60 3.86 -36.60
C TRP A 6 -11.72 5.10 -36.46
N LEU A 7 -11.05 5.56 -37.52
CA LEU A 7 -10.28 6.82 -37.52
C LEU A 7 -10.78 7.68 -38.68
N THR A 8 -11.58 8.70 -38.36
CA THR A 8 -12.03 9.69 -39.33
C THR A 8 -10.84 10.54 -39.78
N GLU A 9 -10.66 10.70 -41.09
CA GLU A 9 -9.64 11.60 -41.67
C GLU A 9 -10.25 12.98 -41.96
N PRO A 10 -9.54 14.09 -41.68
CA PRO A 10 -8.23 14.14 -41.04
C PRO A 10 -8.31 13.76 -39.55
N ILE A 11 -7.27 13.09 -39.03
CA ILE A 11 -7.19 12.74 -37.61
C ILE A 11 -7.19 14.03 -36.80
N MET A 12 -8.31 14.32 -36.15
CA MET A 12 -8.43 15.43 -35.23
C MET A 12 -8.25 14.93 -33.80
N PHE A 13 -7.40 15.63 -33.05
CA PHE A 13 -7.15 15.27 -31.65
C PHE A 13 -8.28 15.74 -30.73
N HIS A 14 -9.01 16.78 -31.16
CA HIS A 14 -10.14 17.37 -30.45
C HIS A 14 -11.38 17.38 -31.32
N GLY A 15 -12.53 17.14 -30.71
CA GLY A 15 -13.83 17.28 -31.33
C GLY A 15 -14.26 18.74 -31.45
N ASP A 16 -15.28 18.97 -32.27
CA ASP A 16 -15.80 20.31 -32.55
C ASP A 16 -16.37 20.98 -31.28
N ARG A 17 -16.11 22.28 -31.15
CA ARG A 17 -16.64 23.15 -30.09
C ARG A 17 -17.64 24.18 -30.61
N ASP A 18 -17.90 24.21 -31.92
CA ASP A 18 -18.90 25.10 -32.49
C ASP A 18 -20.30 24.73 -31.99
N ARG A 19 -20.96 25.70 -31.36
CA ARG A 19 -22.32 25.54 -30.83
C ARG A 19 -23.37 25.49 -31.94
N GLY A 20 -23.01 25.94 -33.14
CA GLY A 20 -23.94 26.18 -34.23
C GLY A 20 -24.97 27.28 -33.91
N GLU A 21 -25.87 27.53 -34.86
CA GLU A 21 -27.00 28.43 -34.67
C GLU A 21 -28.10 27.78 -33.82
N CYS A 22 -28.57 28.48 -32.79
CA CYS A 22 -29.67 27.99 -31.96
C CYS A 22 -31.02 28.45 -32.52
N MET A 23 -31.84 27.48 -32.92
CA MET A 23 -33.16 27.72 -33.54
C MET A 23 -34.29 27.95 -32.52
N MET A 24 -33.96 28.07 -31.22
CA MET A 24 -34.91 28.28 -30.12
C MET A 24 -35.06 29.78 -29.81
N THR A 25 -35.94 30.14 -28.86
CA THR A 25 -36.00 31.53 -28.38
C THR A 25 -34.69 31.94 -27.69
N GLU A 26 -34.38 33.24 -27.66
CA GLU A 26 -33.16 33.76 -27.03
C GLU A 26 -32.99 33.29 -25.58
N GLU A 27 -34.07 33.30 -24.78
CA GLU A 27 -34.05 32.81 -23.40
C GLU A 27 -33.74 31.30 -23.30
N GLN A 28 -34.29 30.50 -24.21
CA GLN A 28 -34.06 29.06 -24.26
C GLN A 28 -32.63 28.73 -24.70
N CYS A 29 -32.10 29.45 -25.68
CA CYS A 29 -30.70 29.33 -26.09
C CYS A 29 -29.76 29.74 -24.95
N ALA A 30 -30.04 30.86 -24.28
CA ALA A 30 -29.29 31.32 -23.12
C ALA A 30 -29.35 30.32 -21.96
N TRP A 31 -30.48 29.61 -21.79
CA TRP A 31 -30.61 28.55 -20.79
C TRP A 31 -29.84 27.29 -21.16
N LYS A 32 -29.90 26.84 -22.42
CA LYS A 32 -29.14 25.70 -22.94
C LYS A 32 -27.63 25.89 -22.75
N TRP A 33 -27.13 27.08 -23.06
CA TRP A 33 -25.70 27.41 -23.03
C TRP A 33 -25.20 28.00 -21.70
N ARG A 34 -25.92 27.75 -20.59
CA ARG A 34 -25.40 28.11 -19.27
C ARG A 34 -24.18 27.28 -18.93
N TRP A 35 -23.33 27.82 -18.05
CA TRP A 35 -22.10 27.19 -17.57
C TRP A 35 -22.23 25.71 -17.22
N TRP A 36 -23.32 25.28 -16.58
CA TRP A 36 -23.50 23.91 -16.11
C TRP A 36 -24.10 22.94 -17.14
N THR A 37 -24.57 23.46 -18.28
CA THR A 37 -25.38 22.72 -19.24
C THR A 37 -24.87 22.81 -20.68
N ASP A 38 -23.93 23.72 -20.93
CA ASP A 38 -23.25 23.85 -22.21
C ASP A 38 -22.40 22.62 -22.51
N TRP A 39 -22.88 21.79 -23.45
CA TRP A 39 -22.23 20.55 -23.84
C TRP A 39 -20.81 20.80 -24.40
N TYR A 40 -20.62 21.87 -25.17
CA TYR A 40 -19.37 22.17 -25.87
C TYR A 40 -18.24 22.67 -24.96
N SER A 41 -18.54 22.89 -23.68
CA SER A 41 -17.57 23.23 -22.63
C SER A 41 -17.63 22.28 -21.43
N ALA A 42 -18.37 21.18 -21.53
CA ALA A 42 -18.60 20.26 -20.40
C ALA A 42 -17.30 19.64 -19.86
N ASP A 43 -16.33 19.36 -20.73
CA ASP A 43 -15.00 18.89 -20.33
C ASP A 43 -14.26 19.93 -19.47
N LEU A 44 -14.33 21.22 -19.82
CA LEU A 44 -13.72 22.31 -19.07
C LEU A 44 -14.41 22.53 -17.72
N VAL A 45 -15.71 22.27 -17.64
CA VAL A 45 -16.54 22.50 -16.45
C VAL A 45 -16.49 21.33 -15.47
N PHE A 46 -16.34 20.10 -15.95
CA PHE A 46 -16.43 18.90 -15.10
C PHE A 46 -15.14 18.11 -15.03
N SER A 47 -14.41 17.96 -16.13
CA SER A 47 -13.15 17.20 -16.12
C SER A 47 -12.02 18.01 -15.49
N LEU A 48 -11.80 19.26 -15.91
CA LEU A 48 -10.70 20.07 -15.38
C LEU A 48 -10.79 20.33 -13.87
N PRO A 49 -11.96 20.66 -13.27
CA PRO A 49 -12.06 20.79 -11.82
C PRO A 49 -11.82 19.47 -11.09
N THR A 50 -12.15 18.33 -11.72
CA THR A 50 -11.87 17.00 -11.14
C THR A 50 -10.38 16.71 -11.15
N VAL A 51 -9.67 17.06 -12.23
CA VAL A 51 -8.20 17.02 -12.26
C VAL A 51 -7.61 17.96 -11.21
N ALA A 52 -8.09 19.20 -11.13
CA ALA A 52 -7.63 20.17 -10.15
C ALA A 52 -7.85 19.69 -8.71
N PHE A 53 -8.98 19.04 -8.43
CA PHE A 53 -9.27 18.43 -7.13
C PHE A 53 -8.21 17.41 -6.72
N PHE A 54 -7.85 16.48 -7.62
CA PHE A 54 -6.78 15.51 -7.36
C PHE A 54 -5.42 16.19 -7.21
N MET A 55 -5.09 17.16 -8.07
CA MET A 55 -3.82 17.88 -8.04
C MET A 55 -3.64 18.70 -6.76
N VAL A 56 -4.69 19.35 -6.28
CA VAL A 56 -4.68 20.09 -5.00
C VAL A 56 -4.48 19.11 -3.84
N ALA A 57 -5.18 17.97 -3.83
CA ALA A 57 -4.99 16.95 -2.80
C ALA A 57 -3.53 16.46 -2.76
N ILE A 58 -2.95 16.13 -3.92
CA ILE A 58 -1.54 15.72 -4.04
C ILE A 58 -0.60 16.87 -3.61
N GLY A 59 -0.87 18.09 -4.05
CA GLY A 59 -0.08 19.29 -3.74
C GLY A 59 0.03 19.57 -2.24
N ILE A 60 -1.05 19.35 -1.48
CA ILE A 60 -1.03 19.47 -0.01
C ILE A 60 -0.01 18.49 0.61
N PHE A 61 0.04 17.25 0.12
CA PHE A 61 1.01 16.25 0.61
C PHE A 61 2.44 16.56 0.16
N ILE A 62 2.63 17.10 -1.04
CA ILE A 62 3.96 17.57 -1.51
C ILE A 62 4.47 18.67 -0.59
N ILE A 63 3.64 19.69 -0.30
CA ILE A 63 4.01 20.79 0.59
C ILE A 63 4.35 20.24 1.98
N ALA A 64 3.53 19.35 2.53
CA ALA A 64 3.81 18.74 3.84
C ALA A 64 5.13 17.94 3.84
N TYR A 65 5.43 17.20 2.77
CA TYR A 65 6.67 16.45 2.62
C TYR A 65 7.89 17.36 2.56
N VAL A 66 7.86 18.40 1.72
CA VAL A 66 8.94 19.38 1.58
C VAL A 66 9.17 20.14 2.88
N LEU A 67 8.10 20.60 3.54
CA LEU A 67 8.19 21.23 4.86
C LEU A 67 8.81 20.28 5.89
N SER A 68 8.43 19.00 5.89
CA SER A 68 9.00 18.02 6.81
C SER A 68 10.49 17.78 6.59
N ALA A 69 11.02 18.04 5.39
CA ALA A 69 12.45 17.91 5.08
C ALA A 69 13.23 19.17 5.47
N ILE A 70 12.69 20.36 5.18
CA ILE A 70 13.41 21.64 5.32
C ILE A 70 13.28 22.27 6.71
N LEU A 71 12.20 21.97 7.45
CA LEU A 71 11.94 22.63 8.74
C LEU A 71 13.08 22.41 9.75
N PRO A 72 13.64 23.48 10.35
CA PRO A 72 14.69 23.39 11.36
C PRO A 72 14.27 22.58 12.59
N THR A 73 15.23 21.92 13.23
CA THR A 73 15.01 21.13 14.45
C THR A 73 14.39 21.96 15.59
N SER A 74 14.71 23.26 15.68
CA SER A 74 14.14 24.18 16.66
C SER A 74 12.61 24.31 16.51
N TRP A 75 12.13 24.44 15.28
CA TRP A 75 10.69 24.50 14.98
C TRP A 75 10.01 23.17 15.25
N ARG A 76 10.65 22.05 14.87
CA ARG A 76 10.13 20.70 15.15
C ARG A 76 9.96 20.41 16.64
N ARG A 77 10.81 21.01 17.48
CA ARG A 77 10.75 20.89 18.95
C ARG A 77 9.71 21.81 19.61
N SER A 78 9.17 22.79 18.88
CA SER A 78 8.15 23.69 19.43
C SER A 78 6.92 22.91 19.90
N ARG A 79 6.28 23.38 20.99
CA ARG A 79 5.08 22.73 21.54
C ARG A 79 3.92 22.76 20.54
N GLY A 80 3.76 23.85 19.80
CA GLY A 80 2.73 24.00 18.78
C GLY A 80 2.88 22.99 17.65
N TRP A 81 4.09 22.86 17.09
CA TRP A 81 4.36 21.89 16.03
C TRP A 81 4.17 20.44 16.49
N ARG A 82 4.67 20.09 17.68
CA ARG A 82 4.47 18.74 18.25
C ARG A 82 3.00 18.40 18.44
N ARG A 83 2.19 19.35 18.91
CA ARG A 83 0.74 19.15 19.04
C ARG A 83 0.08 18.99 17.66
N LEU A 84 0.41 19.85 16.69
CA LEU A 84 -0.11 19.72 15.33
C LEU A 84 0.22 18.35 14.73
N LEU A 85 1.48 17.94 14.80
CA LEU A 85 1.97 16.66 14.30
C LEU A 85 1.34 15.48 15.03
N SER A 86 1.11 15.61 16.34
CA SER A 86 0.43 14.58 17.12
C SER A 86 -1.03 14.44 16.71
N GLY A 87 -1.72 15.55 16.42
CA GLY A 87 -3.08 15.54 15.87
C GLY A 87 -3.16 14.86 14.50
N THR A 88 -2.24 15.18 13.59
CA THR A 88 -2.22 14.53 12.27
C THR A 88 -1.86 13.04 12.34
N ARG A 89 -0.92 12.68 13.24
CA ARG A 89 -0.58 11.27 13.53
C ARG A 89 -1.75 10.53 14.18
N PHE A 90 -2.48 11.16 15.10
CA PHE A 90 -3.68 10.57 15.70
C PHE A 90 -4.69 10.18 14.61
N LEU A 91 -5.00 11.09 13.68
CA LEU A 91 -5.86 10.78 12.55
C LEU A 91 -5.29 9.67 11.65
N SER A 92 -3.98 9.66 11.45
CA SER A 92 -3.29 8.70 10.58
C SER A 92 -3.16 7.29 11.18
N TYR A 93 -3.11 7.17 12.51
CA TYR A 93 -2.90 5.91 13.24
C TYR A 93 -4.20 5.29 13.73
N THR A 94 -5.24 6.09 13.92
CA THR A 94 -6.53 5.57 14.41
C THR A 94 -7.25 4.82 13.28
N SER A 95 -7.56 3.55 13.52
CA SER A 95 -8.41 2.72 12.66
C SER A 95 -9.39 1.94 13.51
N PHE A 96 -10.58 1.66 12.99
CA PHE A 96 -11.57 0.85 13.67
C PHE A 96 -11.52 -0.60 13.20
N HIS A 97 -11.87 -1.52 14.09
CA HIS A 97 -11.98 -2.93 13.76
C HIS A 97 -13.39 -3.42 14.03
N VAL A 98 -14.03 -3.97 13.00
CA VAL A 98 -15.39 -4.48 13.06
C VAL A 98 -15.40 -5.88 12.46
N ARG A 99 -15.76 -6.90 13.25
CA ARG A 99 -15.96 -8.29 12.80
C ARG A 99 -14.82 -8.86 11.93
N GLY A 100 -13.56 -8.69 12.35
CA GLY A 100 -12.40 -9.20 11.62
C GLY A 100 -11.87 -8.28 10.52
N TRP A 101 -12.50 -7.12 10.30
CA TRP A 101 -12.10 -6.13 9.30
C TRP A 101 -11.60 -4.86 9.95
N SER A 102 -10.39 -4.45 9.58
CA SER A 102 -9.84 -3.14 9.96
C SER A 102 -10.12 -2.12 8.87
N THR A 103 -10.69 -0.97 9.25
CA THR A 103 -10.88 0.16 8.35
C THR A 103 -9.52 0.78 7.98
N PRO A 104 -9.43 1.53 6.87
CA PRO A 104 -8.40 2.55 6.72
C PRO A 104 -8.39 3.50 7.92
N SER A 105 -7.30 4.26 8.07
CA SER A 105 -7.23 5.22 9.17
C SER A 105 -8.27 6.32 9.03
N ILE A 106 -8.68 6.93 10.13
CA ILE A 106 -9.68 8.02 10.14
C ILE A 106 -9.25 9.15 9.20
N GLY A 107 -7.96 9.51 9.18
CA GLY A 107 -7.41 10.51 8.27
C GLY A 107 -7.64 10.15 6.79
N ILE A 108 -7.44 8.88 6.43
CA ILE A 108 -7.72 8.41 5.07
C ILE A 108 -9.24 8.44 4.81
N CYS A 109 -10.08 8.01 5.76
CA CYS A 109 -11.55 8.10 5.65
C CYS A 109 -12.05 9.54 5.48
N LEU A 110 -11.46 10.52 6.17
CA LEU A 110 -11.80 11.94 6.01
C LEU A 110 -11.47 12.44 4.61
N LEU A 111 -10.32 12.06 4.04
CA LEU A 111 -9.98 12.39 2.65
C LEU A 111 -10.97 11.75 1.67
N GLY A 112 -11.37 10.50 1.92
CA GLY A 112 -12.43 9.83 1.16
C GLY A 112 -13.77 10.55 1.25
N ALA A 113 -14.13 11.06 2.44
CA ALA A 113 -15.35 11.83 2.65
C ALA A 113 -15.33 13.18 1.91
N VAL A 114 -14.18 13.87 1.88
CA VAL A 114 -14.00 15.09 1.07
C VAL A 114 -14.21 14.79 -0.42
N GLY A 115 -13.63 13.69 -0.91
CA GLY A 115 -13.86 13.23 -2.28
C GLY A 115 -15.33 12.90 -2.56
N LEU A 116 -16.00 12.20 -1.64
CA LEU A 116 -17.43 11.88 -1.76
C LEU A 116 -18.28 13.15 -1.83
N VAL A 117 -18.03 14.14 -0.97
CA VAL A 117 -18.73 15.43 -0.98
C VAL A 117 -18.51 16.15 -2.32
N TYR A 118 -17.28 16.19 -2.82
CA TYR A 118 -16.96 16.79 -4.11
C TYR A 118 -17.75 16.12 -5.25
N PHE A 119 -17.66 14.79 -5.39
CA PHE A 119 -18.35 14.08 -6.47
C PHE A 119 -19.87 14.19 -6.37
N LEU A 120 -20.46 14.12 -5.17
CA LEU A 120 -21.89 14.30 -4.98
C LEU A 120 -22.33 15.73 -5.30
N ALA A 121 -21.58 16.73 -4.87
CA ALA A 121 -21.88 18.13 -5.15
C ALA A 121 -21.84 18.42 -6.66
N MET A 122 -20.80 17.96 -7.37
CA MET A 122 -20.66 18.14 -8.82
C MET A 122 -21.66 17.29 -9.62
N THR A 123 -22.12 16.16 -9.08
CA THR A 123 -23.11 15.29 -9.74
C THR A 123 -24.54 15.79 -9.53
N LEU A 124 -24.92 16.19 -8.32
CA LEU A 124 -26.30 16.47 -7.93
C LEU A 124 -26.62 17.97 -7.80
N GLY A 125 -25.60 18.80 -7.56
CA GLY A 125 -25.77 20.25 -7.46
C GLY A 125 -26.24 20.89 -8.77
N PRO A 126 -25.53 20.67 -9.89
CA PRO A 126 -25.93 21.20 -11.19
C PRO A 126 -27.30 20.68 -11.66
N LYS A 127 -28.13 21.62 -12.14
CA LYS A 127 -29.47 21.37 -12.67
C LYS A 127 -29.60 21.93 -14.10
N PRO A 128 -30.43 21.34 -14.97
CA PRO A 128 -31.32 20.20 -14.71
C PRO A 128 -30.58 18.85 -14.76
N TYR A 129 -31.32 17.75 -14.54
CA TYR A 129 -30.78 16.38 -14.65
C TYR A 129 -31.05 15.79 -16.05
N TYR A 130 -32.26 16.00 -16.54
CA TYR A 130 -32.70 15.70 -17.90
C TYR A 130 -33.10 17.00 -18.58
N TRP A 131 -33.00 17.03 -19.90
CA TRP A 131 -33.58 18.12 -20.68
C TRP A 131 -35.12 18.04 -20.63
N PRO A 132 -35.82 19.18 -20.50
CA PRO A 132 -37.28 19.25 -20.60
C PRO A 132 -37.69 19.25 -22.07
N ASN A 133 -37.31 18.20 -22.79
CA ASN A 133 -37.66 18.03 -24.19
C ASN A 133 -39.17 17.76 -24.31
N THR A 134 -39.81 18.34 -25.33
CA THR A 134 -41.18 18.04 -25.77
C THR A 134 -41.14 17.58 -27.23
N LYS A 135 -42.31 17.25 -27.82
CA LYS A 135 -42.38 16.86 -29.23
C LYS A 135 -41.95 18.00 -30.18
N GLU A 136 -42.13 19.25 -29.75
CA GLU A 136 -41.87 20.46 -30.52
C GLU A 136 -40.55 21.14 -30.14
N LEU A 137 -39.97 20.79 -28.98
CA LEU A 137 -38.81 21.46 -28.41
C LEU A 137 -37.76 20.46 -27.94
N SER A 138 -36.57 20.47 -28.56
CA SER A 138 -35.44 19.64 -28.13
C SER A 138 -34.24 20.52 -27.74
N TYR A 139 -33.83 20.44 -26.48
CA TYR A 139 -32.59 21.07 -26.02
C TYR A 139 -31.36 20.23 -26.41
N GLY A 140 -31.51 18.92 -26.50
CA GLY A 140 -30.46 17.99 -26.90
C GLY A 140 -30.75 16.55 -26.44
N ASN A 141 -29.98 15.61 -26.98
CA ASN A 141 -30.16 14.18 -26.73
C ASN A 141 -29.26 13.62 -25.61
N SER A 142 -28.31 14.41 -25.11
CA SER A 142 -27.45 14.01 -24.00
C SER A 142 -27.97 14.57 -22.68
N PRO A 143 -28.46 13.74 -21.73
CA PRO A 143 -28.94 14.21 -20.44
C PRO A 143 -27.84 14.96 -19.67
N PRO A 144 -28.09 16.17 -19.13
CA PRO A 144 -27.05 16.96 -18.45
C PRO A 144 -26.39 16.26 -17.27
N ILE A 145 -27.10 15.37 -16.55
CA ILE A 145 -26.49 14.56 -15.49
C ILE A 145 -25.54 13.50 -16.02
N ALA A 146 -25.86 12.88 -17.16
CA ALA A 146 -25.00 11.87 -17.75
C ALA A 146 -23.74 12.48 -18.37
N THR A 147 -23.87 13.63 -19.05
CA THR A 147 -22.73 14.34 -19.63
C THR A 147 -21.69 14.67 -18.56
N ARG A 148 -22.11 15.28 -17.44
CA ARG A 148 -21.17 15.66 -16.38
C ARG A 148 -20.52 14.48 -15.68
N THR A 149 -21.26 13.41 -15.39
CA THR A 149 -20.67 12.24 -14.74
C THR A 149 -19.74 11.46 -15.65
N GLY A 150 -20.01 11.42 -16.97
CA GLY A 150 -19.09 10.86 -17.96
C GLY A 150 -17.74 11.57 -17.97
N TYR A 151 -17.76 12.91 -18.02
CA TYR A 151 -16.54 13.73 -17.98
C TYR A 151 -15.79 13.65 -16.64
N MET A 152 -16.50 13.62 -15.51
CA MET A 152 -15.86 13.36 -14.20
C MET A 152 -15.24 11.96 -14.12
N ALA A 153 -15.90 10.93 -14.66
CA ALA A 153 -15.35 9.57 -14.70
C ALA A 153 -14.08 9.51 -15.55
N LEU A 154 -14.08 10.15 -16.72
CA LEU A 154 -12.91 10.27 -17.58
C LEU A 154 -11.73 10.96 -16.87
N ALA A 155 -11.99 12.06 -16.16
CA ALA A 155 -10.97 12.79 -15.41
C ALA A 155 -10.34 11.99 -14.26
N CYS A 156 -11.03 10.97 -13.73
CA CYS A 156 -10.46 10.05 -12.75
C CYS A 156 -9.40 9.11 -13.34
N MET A 157 -9.44 8.83 -14.64
CA MET A 157 -8.65 7.78 -15.29
C MET A 157 -7.11 7.96 -15.11
N PRO A 158 -6.50 9.14 -15.36
CA PRO A 158 -5.05 9.29 -15.20
C PRO A 158 -4.58 9.00 -13.77
N PHE A 159 -5.34 9.47 -12.78
CA PHE A 159 -5.03 9.26 -11.37
C PHE A 159 -5.25 7.81 -10.95
N LEU A 160 -6.31 7.16 -11.45
CA LEU A 160 -6.58 5.76 -11.20
C LEU A 160 -5.38 4.88 -11.57
N TYR A 161 -4.81 5.07 -12.77
CA TYR A 161 -3.66 4.30 -13.23
C TYR A 161 -2.40 4.64 -12.44
N VAL A 162 -2.07 5.92 -12.26
CA VAL A 162 -0.85 6.33 -11.52
C VAL A 162 -0.87 5.81 -10.08
N LEU A 163 -2.00 5.92 -9.38
CA LEU A 163 -2.15 5.42 -8.00
C LEU A 163 -1.95 3.91 -7.88
N GLY A 164 -2.19 3.15 -8.95
CA GLY A 164 -1.98 1.70 -9.01
C GLY A 164 -0.56 1.27 -9.41
N THR A 165 0.30 2.18 -9.87
CA THR A 165 1.68 1.85 -10.27
C THR A 165 2.60 1.63 -9.07
N LYS A 166 3.57 0.73 -9.22
CA LYS A 166 4.63 0.48 -8.20
C LYS A 166 5.68 1.57 -8.20
N ALA A 167 6.26 1.82 -9.38
CA ALA A 167 7.12 2.96 -9.66
C ALA A 167 6.26 4.22 -9.78
N ASN A 168 5.92 4.79 -8.62
CA ASN A 168 4.89 5.80 -8.53
C ASN A 168 5.49 7.21 -8.40
N PHE A 169 5.16 8.10 -9.34
CA PHE A 169 5.60 9.50 -9.30
C PHE A 169 5.03 10.27 -8.11
N ILE A 170 3.81 9.94 -7.67
CA ILE A 170 3.22 10.54 -6.47
C ILE A 170 4.07 10.15 -5.26
N SER A 171 4.53 8.89 -5.18
CA SER A 171 5.45 8.46 -4.11
C SER A 171 6.77 9.23 -4.12
N LEU A 172 7.30 9.57 -5.30
CA LEU A 172 8.53 10.36 -5.43
C LEU A 172 8.38 11.76 -4.82
N VAL A 173 7.26 12.45 -5.10
CA VAL A 173 7.08 13.85 -4.68
C VAL A 173 6.43 14.02 -3.30
N THR A 174 5.72 13.00 -2.81
CA THR A 174 5.06 13.04 -1.48
C THR A 174 5.79 12.24 -0.40
N GLY A 175 6.73 11.36 -0.78
CA GLY A 175 7.36 10.40 0.14
C GLY A 175 6.41 9.32 0.68
N ILE A 176 5.16 9.26 0.19
CA ILE A 176 4.17 8.25 0.59
C ILE A 176 4.39 7.00 -0.25
N SER A 177 4.61 5.84 0.38
CA SER A 177 4.85 4.60 -0.35
C SER A 177 3.62 4.14 -1.17
N HIS A 178 3.89 3.46 -2.29
CA HIS A 178 2.85 3.06 -3.23
C HIS A 178 1.78 2.14 -2.59
N GLU A 179 2.13 1.29 -1.62
CA GLU A 179 1.13 0.50 -0.89
C GLU A 179 0.09 1.35 -0.15
N LYS A 180 0.47 2.53 0.37
CA LYS A 180 -0.47 3.46 1.01
C LYS A 180 -1.35 4.17 -0.01
N LEU A 181 -0.80 4.48 -1.19
CA LEU A 181 -1.54 5.12 -2.28
C LEU A 181 -2.58 4.19 -2.92
N ASN A 182 -2.35 2.88 -2.88
CA ASN A 182 -3.24 1.88 -3.46
C ASN A 182 -4.66 1.87 -2.84
N VAL A 183 -4.84 2.41 -1.62
CA VAL A 183 -6.19 2.63 -1.06
C VAL A 183 -6.99 3.60 -1.93
N PHE A 184 -6.35 4.65 -2.44
CA PHE A 184 -6.98 5.63 -3.31
C PHE A 184 -7.22 5.08 -4.72
N HIS A 185 -6.36 4.21 -5.24
CA HIS A 185 -6.65 3.47 -6.48
C HIS A 185 -8.00 2.74 -6.39
N ASN A 186 -8.23 2.01 -5.30
CA ASN A 186 -9.50 1.31 -5.08
C ASN A 186 -10.69 2.27 -4.96
N TRP A 187 -10.55 3.38 -4.23
CA TRP A 187 -11.65 4.32 -4.03
C TRP A 187 -11.99 5.14 -5.26
N VAL A 188 -10.99 5.55 -6.04
CA VAL A 188 -11.19 6.22 -7.33
C VAL A 188 -11.84 5.26 -8.32
N ALA A 189 -11.49 3.96 -8.31
CA ALA A 189 -12.17 2.95 -9.13
C ALA A 189 -13.68 2.87 -8.82
N TRP A 190 -14.04 2.84 -7.52
CA TRP A 190 -15.44 2.88 -7.08
C TRP A 190 -16.15 4.18 -7.48
N ALA A 191 -15.50 5.34 -7.29
CA ALA A 191 -16.06 6.62 -7.70
C ALA A 191 -16.31 6.66 -9.21
N MET A 192 -15.32 6.26 -10.01
CA MET A 192 -15.44 6.16 -11.46
C MET A 192 -16.55 5.18 -11.88
N PHE A 193 -16.72 4.07 -11.16
CA PHE A 193 -17.78 3.10 -11.47
C PHE A 193 -19.18 3.66 -11.19
N VAL A 194 -19.37 4.32 -10.03
CA VAL A 194 -20.64 4.98 -9.71
C VAL A 194 -20.95 6.08 -10.72
N LEU A 195 -19.96 6.90 -11.09
CA LEU A 195 -20.12 7.94 -12.11
C LEU A 195 -20.48 7.34 -13.48
N ALA A 196 -19.87 6.21 -13.87
CA ALA A 196 -20.20 5.49 -15.09
C ALA A 196 -21.64 4.97 -15.06
N LEU A 197 -22.14 4.44 -13.94
CA LEU A 197 -23.55 4.04 -13.82
C LEU A 197 -24.49 5.24 -13.94
N VAL A 198 -24.18 6.36 -13.27
CA VAL A 198 -24.97 7.61 -13.36
C VAL A 198 -24.84 8.26 -14.75
N HIS A 199 -23.82 7.92 -15.52
CA HIS A 199 -23.72 8.27 -16.94
C HIS A 199 -24.63 7.39 -17.80
N THR A 200 -24.52 6.06 -17.68
CA THR A 200 -25.21 5.11 -18.56
C THR A 200 -26.72 5.07 -18.35
N PHE A 201 -27.21 4.99 -17.10
CA PHE A 201 -28.64 4.80 -16.85
C PHE A 201 -29.52 5.96 -17.33
N PRO A 202 -29.12 7.24 -17.19
CA PRO A 202 -29.90 8.33 -17.75
C PRO A 202 -29.97 8.32 -19.28
N PHE A 203 -28.92 7.86 -19.98
CA PHE A 203 -29.00 7.63 -21.43
C PHE A 203 -30.03 6.54 -21.76
N ILE A 204 -29.99 5.40 -21.07
CA ILE A 204 -30.99 4.32 -21.26
C ILE A 204 -32.41 4.87 -21.08
N ILE A 205 -32.65 5.59 -19.98
CA ILE A 205 -33.97 6.16 -19.67
C ILE A 205 -34.42 7.16 -20.74
N TYR A 206 -33.52 8.04 -21.17
CA TYR A 206 -33.83 9.05 -22.18
C TYR A 206 -34.23 8.41 -23.53
N HIS A 207 -33.43 7.45 -24.01
CA HIS A 207 -33.67 6.80 -25.30
C HIS A 207 -34.86 5.84 -25.27
N GLU A 208 -35.17 5.26 -24.11
CA GLU A 208 -36.43 4.54 -23.90
C GLU A 208 -37.64 5.49 -24.00
N TRP A 209 -37.57 6.68 -23.40
CA TRP A 209 -38.63 7.69 -23.50
C TRP A 209 -38.78 8.25 -24.91
N ALA A 210 -37.68 8.41 -25.65
CA ALA A 210 -37.68 8.85 -27.04
C ALA A 210 -38.17 7.74 -28.00
N GLY A 211 -38.09 6.47 -27.60
CA GLY A 211 -38.48 5.32 -28.42
C GLY A 211 -37.46 4.94 -29.48
N ASP A 212 -36.21 5.40 -29.36
CA ASP A 212 -35.13 5.23 -30.35
C ASP A 212 -33.99 4.32 -29.84
N ILE A 213 -34.18 3.61 -28.73
CA ILE A 213 -33.13 2.79 -28.10
C ILE A 213 -32.55 1.71 -29.01
N VAL A 214 -33.37 1.06 -29.84
CA VAL A 214 -32.93 0.02 -30.79
C VAL A 214 -32.11 0.63 -31.91
N GLU A 215 -32.54 1.77 -32.44
CA GLU A 215 -31.82 2.50 -33.50
C GLU A 215 -30.43 2.92 -32.99
N ASN A 216 -30.36 3.48 -31.78
CA ASN A 216 -29.09 3.87 -31.16
C ASN A 216 -28.16 2.67 -30.89
N TRP A 217 -28.72 1.50 -30.58
CA TRP A 217 -27.93 0.27 -30.40
C TRP A 217 -27.31 -0.24 -31.71
N GLU A 218 -28.03 -0.11 -32.82
CA GLU A 218 -27.64 -0.60 -34.14
C GLU A 218 -26.82 0.41 -34.96
N ALA A 219 -26.72 1.66 -34.52
CA ALA A 219 -26.12 2.77 -35.28
C ALA A 219 -24.60 2.66 -35.49
N ASP A 220 -23.80 3.14 -34.53
CA ASP A 220 -22.36 3.38 -34.70
C ASP A 220 -21.47 2.54 -33.76
N GLY A 221 -22.09 1.71 -32.91
CA GLY A 221 -21.40 0.85 -31.95
C GLY A 221 -20.97 1.56 -30.65
N MET A 222 -21.24 2.86 -30.46
CA MET A 222 -20.92 3.59 -29.23
C MET A 222 -21.53 2.95 -27.97
N TRP A 223 -22.75 2.43 -28.10
CA TRP A 223 -23.45 1.73 -27.02
C TRP A 223 -22.79 0.40 -26.67
N ILE A 224 -22.38 -0.36 -27.70
CA ILE A 224 -21.72 -1.65 -27.52
C ILE A 224 -20.37 -1.46 -26.83
N THR A 225 -19.57 -0.49 -27.29
CA THR A 225 -18.26 -0.20 -26.68
C THR A 225 -18.41 0.29 -25.24
N GLY A 226 -19.41 1.15 -24.96
CA GLY A 226 -19.74 1.61 -23.62
C GLY A 226 -20.17 0.48 -22.68
N VAL A 227 -21.02 -0.44 -23.13
CA VAL A 227 -21.46 -1.61 -22.34
C VAL A 227 -20.29 -2.55 -22.03
N ILE A 228 -19.43 -2.83 -23.01
CA ILE A 228 -18.25 -3.68 -22.80
C ILE A 228 -17.30 -3.04 -21.77
N ALA A 229 -17.06 -1.72 -21.88
CA ALA A 229 -16.26 -0.98 -20.92
C ALA A 229 -16.89 -1.03 -19.51
N LEU A 230 -18.21 -0.83 -19.39
CA LEU A 230 -18.90 -0.86 -18.10
C LEU A 230 -18.85 -2.25 -17.43
N ILE A 231 -19.02 -3.33 -18.21
CA ILE A 231 -18.90 -4.71 -17.71
C ILE A 231 -17.47 -4.99 -17.25
N ALA A 232 -16.47 -4.58 -18.03
CA ALA A 232 -15.06 -4.73 -17.65
C ALA A 232 -14.75 -3.94 -16.37
N GLN A 233 -15.25 -2.72 -16.24
CA GLN A 233 -15.09 -1.89 -15.04
C GLN A 233 -15.78 -2.50 -13.81
N ALA A 234 -16.98 -3.06 -13.98
CA ALA A 234 -17.68 -3.79 -12.93
C ALA A 234 -16.85 -4.98 -12.45
N TRP A 235 -16.34 -5.79 -13.38
CA TRP A 235 -15.46 -6.93 -13.05
C TRP A 235 -14.25 -6.47 -12.25
N LEU A 236 -13.52 -5.45 -12.73
CA LEU A 236 -12.36 -4.87 -12.05
C LEU A 236 -12.69 -4.43 -10.63
N THR A 237 -13.86 -3.81 -10.44
CA THR A 237 -14.27 -3.26 -9.15
C THR A 237 -14.67 -4.35 -8.16
N PHE A 238 -15.56 -5.27 -8.55
CA PHE A 238 -16.08 -6.31 -7.65
C PHE A 238 -15.07 -7.42 -7.37
N MET A 239 -14.29 -7.88 -8.35
CA MET A 239 -13.25 -8.90 -8.10
C MET A 239 -12.10 -8.39 -7.22
N SER A 240 -11.91 -7.07 -7.15
CA SER A 240 -10.92 -6.43 -6.27
C SER A 240 -11.36 -6.34 -4.80
N ILE A 241 -12.58 -6.75 -4.45
CA ILE A 241 -13.03 -6.83 -3.06
C ILE A 241 -12.12 -7.80 -2.30
N ARG A 242 -11.61 -7.36 -1.15
CA ARG A 242 -10.62 -8.08 -0.34
C ARG A 242 -10.98 -9.54 -0.08
N SER A 243 -12.24 -9.85 0.26
CA SER A 243 -12.69 -11.23 0.49
C SER A 243 -12.47 -12.15 -0.70
N ILE A 244 -12.74 -11.65 -1.91
CA ILE A 244 -12.65 -12.42 -3.15
C ILE A 244 -11.19 -12.52 -3.57
N ARG A 245 -10.50 -11.38 -3.61
CA ARG A 245 -9.08 -11.28 -3.98
C ARG A 245 -8.19 -12.16 -3.11
N ASP A 246 -8.32 -12.08 -1.79
CA ASP A 246 -7.41 -12.79 -0.88
C ASP A 246 -7.66 -14.32 -0.94
N ARG A 247 -8.87 -14.75 -1.32
CA ARG A 247 -9.23 -16.17 -1.50
C ARG A 247 -8.73 -16.75 -2.83
N TYR A 248 -8.77 -15.95 -3.90
CA TYR A 248 -8.45 -16.39 -5.28
C TYR A 248 -7.36 -15.52 -5.92
N TYR A 249 -6.28 -15.25 -5.20
CA TYR A 249 -5.28 -14.23 -5.56
C TYR A 249 -4.70 -14.36 -6.98
N GLU A 250 -4.29 -15.56 -7.39
CA GLU A 250 -3.70 -15.78 -8.72
C GLU A 250 -4.73 -15.56 -9.85
N PHE A 251 -5.97 -16.05 -9.66
CA PHE A 251 -7.05 -15.86 -10.62
C PHE A 251 -7.47 -14.39 -10.73
N PHE A 252 -7.61 -13.73 -9.57
CA PHE A 252 -7.82 -12.30 -9.48
C PHE A 252 -6.77 -11.52 -10.27
N LYS A 253 -5.48 -11.74 -9.97
CA LYS A 253 -4.37 -10.98 -10.56
C LYS A 253 -4.34 -11.10 -12.09
N SER A 254 -4.55 -12.32 -12.60
CA SER A 254 -4.57 -12.59 -14.03
C SER A 254 -5.75 -11.90 -14.72
N THR A 255 -6.97 -12.11 -14.21
CA THR A 255 -8.19 -11.53 -14.82
C THR A 255 -8.23 -10.00 -14.67
N HIS A 256 -7.68 -9.45 -13.59
CA HIS A 256 -7.61 -8.00 -13.38
C HIS A 256 -6.80 -7.31 -14.47
N ILE A 257 -5.63 -7.85 -14.84
CA ILE A 257 -4.83 -7.28 -15.94
C ILE A 257 -5.57 -7.40 -17.27
N PHE A 258 -6.17 -8.55 -17.55
CA PHE A 258 -6.96 -8.77 -18.76
C PHE A 258 -8.11 -7.75 -18.89
N PHE A 259 -8.95 -7.63 -17.87
CA PHE A 259 -10.08 -6.70 -17.89
C PHE A 259 -9.65 -5.23 -17.83
N ALA A 260 -8.47 -4.91 -17.29
CA ALA A 260 -7.91 -3.55 -17.35
C ALA A 260 -7.55 -3.15 -18.79
N VAL A 261 -7.02 -4.08 -19.59
CA VAL A 261 -6.75 -3.86 -21.02
C VAL A 261 -8.05 -3.75 -21.80
N VAL A 262 -9.01 -4.66 -21.58
CA VAL A 262 -10.34 -4.60 -22.21
C VAL A 262 -11.02 -3.26 -21.88
N PHE A 263 -11.05 -2.88 -20.61
CA PHE A 263 -11.61 -1.61 -20.17
C PHE A 263 -10.96 -0.44 -20.89
N PHE A 264 -9.63 -0.35 -20.91
CA PHE A 264 -8.92 0.78 -21.53
C PHE A 264 -9.22 0.90 -23.03
N ILE A 265 -9.18 -0.22 -23.76
CA ILE A 265 -9.43 -0.23 -25.21
C ILE A 265 -10.87 0.17 -25.50
N PHE A 266 -11.86 -0.48 -24.87
CA PHE A 266 -13.26 -0.20 -25.15
C PHE A 266 -13.70 1.17 -24.62
N PHE A 267 -13.10 1.66 -23.54
CA PHE A 267 -13.34 3.02 -23.05
C PHE A 267 -12.75 4.07 -24.01
N PHE A 268 -11.56 3.83 -24.58
CA PHE A 268 -10.99 4.67 -25.63
C PHE A 268 -11.91 4.75 -26.85
N LEU A 269 -12.39 3.60 -27.33
CA LEU A 269 -13.34 3.53 -28.45
C LEU A 269 -14.69 4.18 -28.12
N HIS A 270 -15.17 4.07 -26.88
CA HIS A 270 -16.44 4.66 -26.45
C HIS A 270 -16.38 6.19 -26.35
N CYS A 271 -15.27 6.74 -25.84
CA CYS A 271 -15.11 8.18 -25.74
C CYS A 271 -14.84 8.85 -27.08
N ASP A 272 -14.16 8.14 -28.00
CA ASP A 272 -13.70 8.64 -29.29
C ASP A 272 -13.03 10.03 -29.18
N TYR A 273 -12.93 10.83 -30.24
CA TYR A 273 -12.36 12.18 -30.22
C TYR A 273 -13.35 13.27 -29.71
N ILE A 274 -14.35 12.91 -28.90
CA ILE A 274 -15.36 13.86 -28.39
C ILE A 274 -14.71 14.93 -27.50
N LEU A 275 -14.81 16.20 -27.89
CA LEU A 275 -14.14 17.34 -27.22
C LEU A 275 -12.65 17.06 -26.97
N THR A 276 -12.20 16.98 -25.71
CA THR A 276 -10.79 16.76 -25.35
C THR A 276 -10.55 15.39 -24.73
N THR A 277 -11.39 14.40 -25.00
CA THR A 277 -11.31 13.07 -24.36
C THR A 277 -9.95 12.41 -24.53
N TRP A 278 -9.35 12.50 -25.71
CA TRP A 278 -8.05 11.92 -26.04
C TRP A 278 -6.90 12.48 -25.20
N ASP A 279 -6.98 13.74 -24.73
CA ASP A 279 -5.98 14.32 -23.83
C ASP A 279 -5.82 13.49 -22.56
N TYR A 280 -6.92 12.95 -22.01
CA TYR A 280 -6.92 12.12 -20.80
C TYR A 280 -6.32 10.74 -21.05
N PHE A 281 -6.56 10.15 -22.24
CA PHE A 281 -5.92 8.89 -22.62
C PHE A 281 -4.43 9.06 -22.86
N VAL A 282 -4.01 10.15 -23.51
CA VAL A 282 -2.58 10.47 -23.70
C VAL A 282 -1.92 10.75 -22.36
N ALA A 283 -2.53 11.55 -21.48
CA ALA A 283 -2.00 11.78 -20.13
C ALA A 283 -1.85 10.47 -19.36
N THR A 284 -2.88 9.60 -19.39
CA THR A 284 -2.83 8.27 -18.74
C THR A 284 -1.73 7.40 -19.33
N GLY A 285 -1.65 7.32 -20.66
CA GLY A 285 -0.65 6.55 -21.38
C GLY A 285 0.78 7.02 -21.07
N VAL A 286 1.03 8.34 -21.10
CA VAL A 286 2.33 8.93 -20.76
C VAL A 286 2.70 8.64 -19.31
N LEU A 287 1.81 8.93 -18.35
CA LEU A 287 2.11 8.74 -16.94
C LEU A 287 2.37 7.27 -16.59
N TYR A 288 1.54 6.36 -17.10
CA TYR A 288 1.72 4.92 -16.91
C TYR A 288 2.99 4.41 -17.62
N ALA A 289 3.24 4.82 -18.86
CA ALA A 289 4.41 4.41 -19.62
C ALA A 289 5.70 4.89 -18.94
N LEU A 290 5.76 6.12 -18.42
CA LEU A 290 6.93 6.62 -17.69
C LEU A 290 7.19 5.80 -16.42
N SER A 291 6.15 5.45 -15.66
CA SER A 291 6.26 4.58 -14.48
C SER A 291 6.79 3.19 -14.86
N TRP A 292 6.23 2.60 -15.91
CA TRP A 292 6.63 1.29 -16.41
C TRP A 292 8.05 1.29 -16.98
N LEU A 293 8.40 2.29 -17.80
CA LEU A 293 9.74 2.47 -18.36
C LEU A 293 10.78 2.69 -17.27
N TYR A 294 10.46 3.45 -16.21
CA TYR A 294 11.36 3.61 -15.08
C TYR A 294 11.63 2.27 -14.38
N SER A 295 10.58 1.52 -14.01
CA SER A 295 10.73 0.18 -13.41
C SER A 295 11.52 -0.77 -14.33
N LEU A 296 11.17 -0.80 -15.62
CA LEU A 296 11.85 -1.63 -16.61
C LEU A 296 13.32 -1.22 -16.78
N SER A 297 13.62 0.07 -16.88
CA SER A 297 14.98 0.58 -17.02
C SER A 297 15.87 0.17 -15.84
N ARG A 298 15.33 0.20 -14.61
CA ARG A 298 16.05 -0.31 -13.43
C ARG A 298 16.29 -1.81 -13.52
N THR A 299 15.27 -2.59 -13.83
CA THR A 299 15.43 -4.04 -14.00
C THR A 299 16.45 -4.38 -15.10
N LEU A 300 16.45 -3.67 -16.23
CA LEU A 300 17.34 -3.95 -17.37
C LEU A 300 18.77 -3.44 -17.17
N PHE A 301 18.94 -2.19 -16.74
CA PHE A 301 20.22 -1.51 -16.72
C PHE A 301 20.88 -1.47 -15.34
N GLN A 302 20.10 -1.40 -14.25
CA GLN A 302 20.65 -1.35 -12.89
C GLN A 302 20.92 -2.76 -12.33
N TYR A 303 19.99 -3.70 -12.54
CA TYR A 303 20.09 -5.07 -11.99
C TYR A 303 20.49 -6.08 -13.07
N GLY A 304 19.98 -5.92 -14.28
CA GLY A 304 20.20 -6.85 -15.38
C GLY A 304 19.57 -8.23 -15.15
N PHE A 305 19.93 -9.18 -16.01
CA PHE A 305 19.34 -10.54 -16.04
C PHE A 305 20.21 -11.60 -15.35
N ARG A 306 21.27 -11.19 -14.65
CA ARG A 306 22.32 -12.10 -14.15
C ARG A 306 22.07 -12.60 -12.73
N HIS A 307 21.08 -12.06 -12.02
CA HIS A 307 20.79 -12.46 -10.66
C HIS A 307 20.24 -13.89 -10.59
N ARG A 308 20.75 -14.64 -9.62
CA ARG A 308 20.28 -15.97 -9.26
C ARG A 308 19.89 -15.97 -7.80
N ALA A 309 18.72 -16.52 -7.51
CA ALA A 309 18.26 -16.82 -6.17
C ALA A 309 18.72 -18.23 -5.79
N SER A 310 19.44 -18.34 -4.68
CA SER A 310 19.64 -19.62 -4.00
C SER A 310 18.45 -19.89 -3.10
N LEU A 311 17.81 -21.04 -3.29
CA LEU A 311 16.66 -21.47 -2.51
C LEU A 311 17.08 -22.54 -1.51
N SER A 312 16.87 -22.27 -0.24
CA SER A 312 17.03 -23.26 0.82
C SER A 312 15.77 -23.33 1.67
N LEU A 313 15.58 -24.49 2.29
CA LEU A 313 14.59 -24.65 3.33
C LEU A 313 15.33 -24.62 4.65
N ASP A 314 14.79 -23.89 5.60
CA ASP A 314 15.20 -24.04 6.99
C ASP A 314 14.72 -25.40 7.53
N ALA A 315 15.09 -25.71 8.77
CA ALA A 315 14.69 -26.96 9.45
C ALA A 315 13.16 -27.16 9.53
N GLU A 316 12.37 -26.12 9.21
CA GLU A 316 10.92 -26.04 9.37
C GLU A 316 10.18 -25.93 8.03
N GLN A 317 10.87 -26.15 6.92
CA GLN A 317 10.31 -26.01 5.57
C GLN A 317 9.86 -24.57 5.25
N ASN A 318 10.31 -23.53 5.97
CA ASN A 318 10.18 -22.17 5.47
C ASN A 318 11.23 -21.93 4.39
N LEU A 319 10.83 -21.17 3.37
CA LEU A 319 11.68 -20.89 2.23
C LEU A 319 12.57 -19.68 2.54
N SER A 320 13.87 -19.91 2.57
CA SER A 320 14.88 -18.86 2.54
C SER A 320 15.31 -18.62 1.10
N ILE A 321 15.22 -17.36 0.66
CA ILE A 321 15.62 -16.92 -0.67
C ILE A 321 16.80 -15.98 -0.49
N THR A 322 17.98 -16.36 -1.01
CA THR A 322 19.18 -15.53 -0.94
C THR A 322 19.60 -15.10 -2.34
N ILE A 323 19.76 -13.78 -2.54
CA ILE A 323 20.18 -13.19 -3.81
C ILE A 323 21.44 -12.37 -3.58
N GLU A 324 22.51 -12.71 -4.29
CA GLU A 324 23.73 -11.92 -4.32
C GLU A 324 23.60 -10.77 -5.31
N THR A 325 23.82 -9.55 -4.84
CA THR A 325 23.60 -8.34 -5.62
C THR A 325 24.52 -7.20 -5.20
N ASP A 326 24.84 -6.33 -6.15
CA ASP A 326 25.54 -5.07 -5.89
C ASP A 326 24.57 -3.95 -5.46
N ALA A 327 23.26 -4.22 -5.54
CA ALA A 327 22.20 -3.29 -5.16
C ALA A 327 22.33 -2.83 -3.69
N GLU A 328 21.97 -1.58 -3.43
CA GLU A 328 21.80 -1.05 -2.09
C GLU A 328 20.32 -0.94 -1.75
N TRP A 329 20.00 -1.12 -0.46
CA TRP A 329 18.65 -0.99 0.08
C TRP A 329 18.71 -0.49 1.52
N LYS A 330 17.56 -0.12 2.08
CA LYS A 330 17.41 0.30 3.48
C LYS A 330 16.53 -0.67 4.24
N PRO A 331 16.68 -0.77 5.57
CA PRO A 331 15.78 -1.55 6.41
C PRO A 331 14.30 -1.15 6.19
N GLY A 332 13.42 -2.15 6.14
CA GLY A 332 11.99 -1.99 5.84
C GLY A 332 11.65 -1.79 4.36
N GLN A 333 12.62 -1.94 3.45
CA GLN A 333 12.33 -1.97 2.02
C GLN A 333 11.96 -3.38 1.55
N HIS A 334 11.18 -3.43 0.47
CA HIS A 334 10.80 -4.67 -0.20
C HIS A 334 11.12 -4.59 -1.68
N VAL A 335 11.20 -5.74 -2.34
CA VAL A 335 11.39 -5.85 -3.80
C VAL A 335 10.35 -6.77 -4.40
N PHE A 336 10.04 -6.57 -5.67
CA PHE A 336 9.28 -7.50 -6.46
C PHE A 336 10.24 -8.45 -7.17
N LEU A 337 10.12 -9.73 -6.84
CA LEU A 337 10.90 -10.80 -7.46
C LEU A 337 10.07 -11.46 -8.56
N ARG A 338 10.67 -11.63 -9.74
CA ARG A 338 10.13 -12.46 -10.83
C ARG A 338 11.08 -13.62 -11.06
N PHE A 339 10.67 -14.81 -10.66
CA PHE A 339 11.43 -16.05 -10.89
C PHE A 339 11.19 -16.51 -12.32
N LEU A 340 12.24 -16.73 -13.10
CA LEU A 340 12.13 -17.15 -14.50
C LEU A 340 11.87 -18.66 -14.66
N THR A 341 11.35 -19.30 -13.61
CA THR A 341 11.02 -20.72 -13.54
C THR A 341 9.55 -20.90 -13.12
N CYS A 342 9.09 -22.14 -12.99
CA CYS A 342 7.74 -22.49 -12.52
C CYS A 342 6.58 -22.16 -13.48
N GLY A 343 6.83 -22.09 -14.79
CA GLY A 343 5.80 -21.99 -15.83
C GLY A 343 5.19 -20.58 -15.92
N VAL A 344 3.85 -20.49 -15.88
CA VAL A 344 3.12 -19.21 -15.97
C VAL A 344 3.50 -18.18 -14.90
N HIS A 345 4.03 -18.62 -13.75
CA HIS A 345 4.50 -17.71 -12.71
C HIS A 345 5.75 -16.92 -13.11
N ALA A 346 6.45 -17.32 -14.18
CA ALA A 346 7.55 -16.55 -14.75
C ALA A 346 7.11 -15.20 -15.34
N LEU A 347 5.81 -15.03 -15.64
CA LEU A 347 5.24 -13.78 -16.12
C LEU A 347 4.83 -12.83 -14.97
N THR A 348 4.86 -13.31 -13.72
CA THR A 348 4.36 -12.58 -12.57
C THR A 348 5.48 -12.20 -11.60
N ALA A 349 5.48 -10.95 -11.12
CA ALA A 349 6.35 -10.51 -10.05
C ALA A 349 5.60 -10.47 -8.70
N HIS A 350 6.28 -10.83 -7.61
CA HIS A 350 5.71 -10.94 -6.26
C HIS A 350 6.53 -10.14 -5.25
N PRO A 351 5.90 -9.36 -4.34
CA PRO A 351 6.60 -8.55 -3.36
C PRO A 351 7.15 -9.41 -2.21
N PHE A 352 8.38 -9.13 -1.79
CA PHE A 352 9.03 -9.72 -0.62
C PHE A 352 9.81 -8.65 0.14
N THR A 353 9.62 -8.59 1.46
CA THR A 353 10.36 -7.67 2.33
C THR A 353 11.76 -8.18 2.58
N ILE A 354 12.75 -7.29 2.43
CA ILE A 354 14.15 -7.65 2.62
C ILE A 354 14.42 -7.79 4.12
N CYS A 355 14.90 -8.98 4.52
CA CYS A 355 15.17 -9.35 5.90
C CYS A 355 16.66 -9.27 6.28
N SER A 356 17.50 -8.68 5.41
CA SER A 356 18.93 -8.46 5.65
C SER A 356 19.32 -6.99 5.53
N SER A 357 20.46 -6.60 6.13
CA SER A 357 21.09 -5.29 5.91
C SER A 357 21.96 -5.31 4.63
N PRO A 358 22.14 -4.18 3.90
CA PRO A 358 22.97 -4.08 2.70
C PRO A 358 24.49 -4.14 2.96
N GLU A 359 24.94 -4.98 3.88
CA GLU A 359 26.34 -5.04 4.31
C GLU A 359 27.19 -5.89 3.37
N ARG A 360 28.47 -5.52 3.23
CA ARG A 360 29.48 -6.31 2.53
C ARG A 360 30.46 -6.88 3.55
N THR A 361 30.73 -8.18 3.49
CA THR A 361 31.77 -8.82 4.31
C THR A 361 33.19 -8.43 3.87
N SER A 362 33.38 -8.10 2.60
CA SER A 362 34.63 -7.55 2.05
C SER A 362 34.33 -6.63 0.87
N ALA A 363 35.29 -5.80 0.43
CA ALA A 363 35.07 -4.84 -0.65
C ALA A 363 34.64 -5.51 -1.98
N ASP A 364 35.11 -6.73 -2.21
CA ASP A 364 34.85 -7.53 -3.42
C ASP A 364 33.62 -8.45 -3.29
N ASP A 365 33.06 -8.61 -2.08
CA ASP A 365 31.87 -9.43 -1.87
C ASP A 365 30.59 -8.71 -2.32
N LYS A 366 29.71 -9.48 -2.96
CA LYS A 366 28.35 -9.04 -3.23
C LYS A 366 27.54 -9.01 -1.93
N ARG A 367 26.61 -8.06 -1.86
CA ARG A 367 25.65 -7.99 -0.75
C ARG A 367 24.65 -9.13 -0.86
N LYS A 368 24.23 -9.68 0.27
CA LYS A 368 23.25 -10.77 0.34
C LYS A 368 21.88 -10.22 0.71
N MET A 369 20.97 -10.22 -0.27
CA MET A 369 19.57 -9.89 -0.07
C MET A 369 18.81 -11.16 0.32
N ILE A 370 18.35 -11.23 1.57
CA ILE A 370 17.74 -12.44 2.16
C ILE A 370 16.26 -12.20 2.41
N PHE A 371 15.44 -13.19 2.08
CA PHE A 371 14.01 -13.21 2.32
C PHE A 371 13.61 -14.47 3.06
N HIS A 372 12.80 -14.31 4.10
CA HIS A 372 12.19 -15.43 4.82
C HIS A 372 10.72 -15.49 4.47
N VAL A 373 10.32 -16.57 3.81
CA VAL A 373 8.99 -16.70 3.19
C VAL A 373 8.33 -17.96 3.71
N LYS A 374 7.16 -17.82 4.31
CA LYS A 374 6.32 -18.98 4.65
C LYS A 374 5.66 -19.53 3.37
N PRO A 375 5.91 -20.79 2.97
CA PRO A 375 5.29 -21.34 1.78
C PRO A 375 3.77 -21.37 1.90
N ARG A 376 3.09 -20.72 0.96
CA ARG A 376 1.64 -20.85 0.70
C ARG A 376 1.41 -21.41 -0.69
N GLY A 377 0.16 -21.54 -1.11
CA GLY A 377 -0.19 -21.96 -2.47
C GLY A 377 0.44 -21.07 -3.58
N GLY A 378 0.38 -21.53 -4.82
CA GLY A 378 0.92 -20.80 -5.98
C GLY A 378 2.45 -20.86 -6.06
N LEU A 379 3.10 -19.73 -6.35
CA LEU A 379 4.55 -19.63 -6.57
C LEU A 379 5.37 -20.12 -5.37
N THR A 380 5.06 -19.68 -4.15
CA THR A 380 5.88 -19.98 -2.96
C THR A 380 5.93 -21.47 -2.62
N SER A 381 4.83 -22.20 -2.79
CA SER A 381 4.82 -23.67 -2.62
C SER A 381 5.62 -24.37 -3.71
N ARG A 382 5.63 -23.86 -4.94
CA ARG A 382 6.44 -24.43 -6.03
C ARG A 382 7.93 -24.21 -5.78
N LEU A 383 8.32 -23.03 -5.29
CA LEU A 383 9.70 -22.73 -4.91
C LEU A 383 10.14 -23.59 -3.72
N ALA A 384 9.29 -23.78 -2.71
CA ALA A 384 9.57 -24.66 -1.59
C ALA A 384 9.79 -26.12 -2.06
N LYS A 385 8.88 -26.67 -2.87
CA LYS A 385 9.03 -28.00 -3.46
C LYS A 385 10.28 -28.16 -4.33
N LEU A 386 10.75 -27.08 -4.96
CA LEU A 386 12.00 -27.10 -5.72
C LEU A 386 13.21 -27.19 -4.78
N ALA A 387 13.21 -26.40 -3.70
CA ALA A 387 14.24 -26.45 -2.67
C ALA A 387 14.25 -27.78 -1.90
N GLU A 388 13.10 -28.43 -1.69
CA GLU A 388 13.01 -29.78 -1.10
C GLU A 388 13.72 -30.82 -1.96
N LYS A 389 13.57 -30.72 -3.29
CA LYS A 389 14.18 -31.66 -4.23
C LYS A 389 15.67 -31.41 -4.44
N GLN A 390 16.07 -30.14 -4.41
CA GLN A 390 17.43 -29.70 -4.64
C GLN A 390 17.79 -28.60 -3.64
N PRO A 391 18.43 -28.97 -2.52
CA PRO A 391 18.92 -27.98 -1.56
C PRO A 391 19.86 -26.98 -2.25
N ASN A 392 19.70 -25.68 -1.96
CA ASN A 392 20.43 -24.59 -2.61
C ASN A 392 20.20 -24.51 -4.13
N ALA A 393 19.00 -24.87 -4.60
CA ALA A 393 18.62 -24.74 -6.01
C ALA A 393 18.82 -23.30 -6.48
N SER A 394 19.57 -23.14 -7.57
CA SER A 394 19.86 -21.84 -8.17
C SER A 394 18.85 -21.51 -9.26
N VAL A 395 18.04 -20.47 -9.04
CA VAL A 395 16.96 -20.05 -9.95
C VAL A 395 17.22 -18.64 -10.47
N ALA A 396 17.10 -18.43 -11.79
CA ALA A 396 17.20 -17.09 -12.37
C ALA A 396 16.04 -16.20 -11.89
N VAL A 397 16.35 -14.99 -11.46
CA VAL A 397 15.39 -14.05 -10.86
C VAL A 397 15.63 -12.64 -11.37
N LEU A 398 14.56 -11.90 -11.63
CA LEU A 398 14.61 -10.47 -11.93
C LEU A 398 14.17 -9.66 -10.72
N LEU A 399 14.89 -8.57 -10.47
CA LEU A 399 14.68 -7.64 -9.39
C LEU A 399 13.96 -6.38 -9.90
N ASP A 400 12.90 -5.97 -9.18
CA ASP A 400 12.19 -4.72 -9.37
C ASP A 400 11.97 -4.07 -7.99
N GLY A 401 12.67 -2.96 -7.71
CA GLY A 401 12.77 -2.35 -6.39
C GLY A 401 14.23 -2.01 -6.07
N PRO A 402 14.59 -1.63 -4.83
CA PRO A 402 13.73 -1.61 -3.64
C PRO A 402 12.67 -0.52 -3.68
N TYR A 403 11.56 -0.78 -3.00
CA TYR A 403 10.42 0.10 -2.77
C TYR A 403 10.11 0.21 -1.27
N GLY A 404 9.39 1.25 -0.89
CA GLY A 404 9.03 1.50 0.51
C GLY A 404 10.24 1.88 1.35
N GLY A 405 10.28 1.37 2.59
CA GLY A 405 11.32 1.70 3.56
C GLY A 405 10.85 2.61 4.68
N LEU A 406 11.66 2.66 5.74
CA LEU A 406 11.45 3.57 6.85
C LEU A 406 11.83 5.00 6.45
N PRO A 407 11.04 6.02 6.85
CA PRO A 407 11.28 7.41 6.45
C PRO A 407 12.51 7.99 7.12
N VAL A 408 12.96 9.16 6.66
CA VAL A 408 14.13 9.88 7.19
C VAL A 408 14.12 10.02 8.71
N ARG A 409 12.95 10.28 9.33
CA ARG A 409 12.80 10.39 10.78
C ARG A 409 13.28 9.14 11.54
N TRP A 410 13.17 7.95 10.96
CA TRP A 410 13.71 6.72 11.55
C TRP A 410 15.25 6.73 11.61
N GLY A 411 15.89 7.25 10.56
CA GLY A 411 17.34 7.41 10.50
C GLY A 411 17.90 8.28 11.62
N GLU A 412 17.15 9.30 12.04
CA GLU A 412 17.52 10.21 13.15
C GLU A 412 17.69 9.48 14.50
N GLY A 413 16.98 8.36 14.71
CA GLY A 413 16.99 7.59 15.96
C GLY A 413 15.88 7.96 16.94
N PHE A 414 15.66 7.11 17.94
CA PHE A 414 14.69 7.31 19.02
C PHE A 414 15.32 6.86 20.34
N ASP A 415 15.01 7.56 21.42
CA ASP A 415 15.51 7.20 22.75
C ASP A 415 15.02 5.81 23.17
N ARG A 416 13.76 5.47 22.80
CA ARG A 416 13.18 4.13 22.98
C ARG A 416 12.63 3.60 21.66
N THR A 417 13.10 2.44 21.25
CA THR A 417 12.65 1.78 20.02
C THR A 417 12.04 0.43 20.36
N LEU A 418 10.83 0.17 19.89
CA LEU A 418 10.13 -1.10 20.00
C LEU A 418 9.78 -1.63 18.62
N VAL A 419 10.36 -2.77 18.25
CA VAL A 419 10.10 -3.45 16.99
C VAL A 419 9.39 -4.77 17.28
N ILE A 420 8.25 -5.01 16.63
CA ILE A 420 7.39 -6.17 16.87
C ILE A 420 7.23 -6.97 15.57
N GLY A 421 7.61 -8.24 15.59
CA GLY A 421 7.52 -9.18 14.48
C GLY A 421 6.61 -10.38 14.79
N GLY A 422 5.72 -10.73 13.86
CA GLY A 422 4.81 -11.88 14.00
C GLY A 422 4.95 -12.87 12.85
N GLY A 423 5.23 -14.15 13.15
CA GLY A 423 5.44 -15.19 12.13
C GLY A 423 6.55 -14.82 11.15
N ALA A 424 6.28 -14.89 9.84
CA ALA A 424 7.25 -14.47 8.80
C ALA A 424 7.69 -12.99 8.94
N GLY A 425 6.84 -12.13 9.53
CA GLY A 425 7.16 -10.74 9.80
C GLY A 425 8.30 -10.53 10.79
N ALA A 426 8.71 -11.56 11.53
CA ALA A 426 9.90 -11.51 12.39
C ALA A 426 11.20 -11.23 11.61
N GLY A 427 11.31 -11.70 10.37
CA GLY A 427 12.48 -11.42 9.54
C GLY A 427 12.71 -9.92 9.30
N THR A 428 11.65 -9.12 9.33
CA THR A 428 11.75 -7.65 9.19
C THR A 428 12.40 -6.97 10.40
N THR A 429 12.49 -7.66 11.54
CA THR A 429 13.12 -7.14 12.76
C THR A 429 14.65 -7.26 12.72
N LEU A 430 15.19 -8.27 12.03
CA LEU A 430 16.63 -8.52 11.90
C LEU A 430 17.41 -7.32 11.31
N PRO A 431 17.03 -6.73 10.16
CA PRO A 431 17.75 -5.58 9.62
C PRO A 431 17.63 -4.33 10.50
N LEU A 432 16.61 -4.26 11.38
CA LEU A 432 16.45 -3.17 12.34
C LEU A 432 17.34 -3.36 13.57
N ILE A 433 17.47 -4.59 14.06
CA ILE A 433 18.45 -4.96 15.08
C ILE A 433 19.87 -4.67 14.56
N GLU A 434 20.20 -5.13 13.36
CA GLU A 434 21.51 -4.88 12.74
C GLU A 434 21.78 -3.38 12.56
N SER A 435 20.79 -2.59 12.13
CA SER A 435 20.93 -1.13 12.04
C SER A 435 21.17 -0.46 13.40
N TYR A 436 20.60 -0.98 14.49
CA TYR A 436 20.87 -0.50 15.85
C TYR A 436 22.29 -0.86 16.29
N LEU A 437 22.74 -2.10 16.05
CA LEU A 437 24.11 -2.54 16.33
C LEU A 437 25.15 -1.63 15.69
N GLN A 438 24.97 -1.30 14.41
CA GLN A 438 25.88 -0.43 13.67
C GLN A 438 25.98 0.97 14.31
N LYS A 439 24.87 1.51 14.82
CA LYS A 439 24.86 2.83 15.51
C LYS A 439 25.53 2.78 16.88
N GLU A 440 25.30 1.72 17.65
CA GLU A 440 25.95 1.51 18.94
C GLU A 440 27.48 1.39 18.78
N LEU A 441 27.95 0.65 17.77
CA LEU A 441 29.37 0.55 17.44
C LEU A 441 30.00 1.90 17.05
N GLN A 442 29.20 2.85 16.55
CA GLN A 442 29.63 4.22 16.25
C GLN A 442 29.62 5.15 17.47
N GLY A 443 29.26 4.66 18.66
CA GLY A 443 29.40 5.37 19.92
C GLY A 443 28.26 6.32 20.29
N LYS A 444 27.06 6.14 19.72
CA LYS A 444 25.84 6.77 20.28
C LYS A 444 25.51 6.09 21.60
N LYS A 445 25.35 6.87 22.68
CA LYS A 445 25.09 6.36 24.03
C LYS A 445 23.68 6.80 24.47
N ASP A 446 22.94 5.87 25.06
CA ASP A 446 21.65 6.02 25.78
C ASP A 446 20.34 5.69 25.02
N GLU A 447 20.41 5.12 23.81
CA GLU A 447 19.22 4.53 23.15
C GLU A 447 18.87 3.17 23.79
N GLN A 448 17.58 2.82 23.85
CA GLN A 448 17.14 1.46 24.17
C GLN A 448 16.35 0.88 23.01
N PHE A 449 16.65 -0.36 22.66
CA PHE A 449 16.03 -1.09 21.56
C PHE A 449 15.47 -2.41 22.06
N THR A 450 14.17 -2.59 21.92
CA THR A 450 13.49 -3.85 22.23
C THR A 450 12.92 -4.45 20.96
N ALA A 451 13.34 -5.68 20.63
CA ALA A 451 12.70 -6.50 19.62
C ALA A 451 11.77 -7.52 20.29
N ILE A 452 10.52 -7.60 19.86
CA ILE A 452 9.58 -8.63 20.27
C ILE A 452 9.23 -9.45 19.05
N VAL A 453 9.51 -10.74 19.09
CA VAL A 453 9.07 -11.66 18.04
C VAL A 453 8.14 -12.71 18.62
N ALA A 454 7.02 -12.97 17.94
CA ALA A 454 6.06 -13.97 18.35
C ALA A 454 5.71 -14.91 17.19
N SER A 455 5.77 -16.21 17.47
CA SER A 455 5.39 -17.25 16.51
C SER A 455 4.57 -18.33 17.20
N ARG A 456 3.71 -19.00 16.42
CA ARG A 456 3.08 -20.27 16.83
C ARG A 456 3.95 -21.47 16.46
N ASP A 457 5.05 -21.24 15.77
CA ASP A 457 5.93 -22.32 15.38
C ASP A 457 6.92 -22.59 16.53
N PRO A 458 6.98 -23.81 17.09
CA PRO A 458 7.91 -24.14 18.15
C PRO A 458 9.36 -24.02 17.71
N ALA A 459 9.64 -24.23 16.42
CA ALA A 459 10.98 -24.27 15.91
C ALA A 459 11.47 -22.87 15.47
N PHE A 460 10.57 -21.89 15.27
CA PHE A 460 10.88 -20.48 14.95
C PHE A 460 11.99 -19.86 15.83
N HIS A 461 12.03 -20.26 17.10
CA HIS A 461 13.08 -19.85 18.03
C HIS A 461 14.48 -20.21 17.50
N SER A 462 14.66 -21.43 16.98
CA SER A 462 15.94 -21.93 16.48
C SER A 462 16.45 -21.11 15.29
N TRP A 463 15.60 -20.90 14.27
CA TRP A 463 15.95 -20.08 13.11
C TRP A 463 16.30 -18.63 13.50
N PHE A 464 15.51 -18.01 14.37
CA PHE A 464 15.75 -16.61 14.76
C PHE A 464 17.03 -16.47 15.58
N VAL A 465 17.31 -17.41 16.49
CA VAL A 465 18.55 -17.45 17.27
C VAL A 465 19.76 -17.66 16.37
N GLN A 466 19.68 -18.57 15.40
CA GLN A 466 20.74 -18.78 14.41
C GLN A 466 21.05 -17.49 13.62
N ALA A 467 20.02 -16.73 13.23
CA ALA A 467 20.24 -15.44 12.57
C ALA A 467 20.95 -14.41 13.49
N LEU A 468 20.66 -14.42 14.80
CA LEU A 468 21.38 -13.59 15.78
C LEU A 468 22.82 -14.07 15.99
N GLU A 469 23.09 -15.38 15.97
CA GLU A 469 24.44 -15.96 16.02
C GLU A 469 25.31 -15.47 14.86
N GLU A 470 24.76 -15.51 13.65
CA GLU A 470 25.42 -15.01 12.45
C GLU A 470 25.74 -13.51 12.57
N LEU A 471 24.84 -12.71 13.15
CA LEU A 471 25.09 -11.29 13.43
C LEU A 471 26.18 -11.10 14.50
N ALA A 472 26.15 -11.85 15.60
CA ALA A 472 27.19 -11.77 16.63
C ALA A 472 28.58 -12.05 16.06
N THR A 473 28.69 -13.10 15.23
CA THR A 473 29.95 -13.48 14.60
C THR A 473 30.40 -12.41 13.60
N ARG A 474 29.50 -11.90 12.77
CA ARG A 474 29.80 -10.89 11.75
C ARG A 474 30.36 -9.60 12.36
N TYR A 475 29.77 -9.13 13.47
CA TYR A 475 30.19 -7.89 14.14
C TYR A 475 31.21 -8.13 15.27
N SER A 476 31.72 -9.37 15.42
CA SER A 476 32.67 -9.75 16.48
C SER A 476 32.18 -9.34 17.88
N ILE A 477 30.88 -9.51 18.13
CA ILE A 477 30.23 -9.15 19.40
C ILE A 477 30.69 -10.14 20.47
N SER A 478 31.48 -9.65 21.42
CA SER A 478 32.04 -10.44 22.53
C SER A 478 31.46 -10.07 23.89
N LYS A 479 30.69 -8.98 23.96
CA LYS A 479 30.02 -8.49 25.15
C LYS A 479 28.57 -8.14 24.82
N GLY A 480 27.70 -8.21 25.82
CA GLY A 480 26.30 -7.80 25.70
C GLY A 480 26.18 -6.41 25.08
N VAL A 481 25.28 -6.28 24.11
CA VAL A 481 25.00 -5.01 23.44
C VAL A 481 24.20 -4.10 24.38
N PRO A 482 24.72 -2.95 24.79
CA PRO A 482 24.00 -2.05 25.70
C PRO A 482 22.65 -1.62 25.12
N GLY A 483 21.62 -1.61 25.98
CA GLY A 483 20.28 -1.14 25.60
C GLY A 483 19.49 -2.06 24.67
N LEU A 484 20.05 -3.19 24.21
CA LEU A 484 19.37 -4.17 23.36
C LEU A 484 18.66 -5.25 24.18
N THR A 485 17.42 -5.56 23.85
CA THR A 485 16.67 -6.67 24.43
C THR A 485 15.84 -7.37 23.36
N VAL A 486 15.91 -8.70 23.31
CA VAL A 486 15.14 -9.51 22.37
C VAL A 486 14.19 -10.42 23.14
N LEU A 487 12.89 -10.27 22.95
CA LEU A 487 11.86 -11.10 23.57
C LEU A 487 11.28 -12.05 22.53
N ILE A 488 11.51 -13.35 22.71
CA ILE A 488 10.96 -14.40 21.84
C ILE A 488 9.77 -15.04 22.52
N HIS A 489 8.59 -14.94 21.92
CA HIS A 489 7.34 -15.49 22.42
C HIS A 489 6.88 -16.69 21.60
N GLN A 490 6.85 -17.86 22.23
CA GLN A 490 6.26 -19.07 21.66
C GLN A 490 4.78 -19.16 22.04
N THR A 491 3.89 -19.17 21.04
CA THR A 491 2.44 -18.96 21.23
C THR A 491 1.58 -20.21 20.98
N ASP A 492 2.17 -21.40 21.08
CA ASP A 492 1.47 -22.70 20.93
C ASP A 492 0.31 -22.87 21.93
N ASP A 493 -0.77 -23.49 21.46
CA ASP A 493 -2.01 -23.71 22.23
C ASP A 493 -1.80 -24.58 23.49
N SER A 494 -0.69 -25.32 23.56
CA SER A 494 -0.26 -26.10 24.74
C SER A 494 -0.06 -25.23 25.99
N ALA A 495 0.12 -23.91 25.84
CA ALA A 495 0.26 -22.99 26.96
C ALA A 495 -1.07 -22.57 27.61
N ILE A 496 -2.23 -22.82 26.97
CA ILE A 496 -3.55 -22.50 27.54
C ILE A 496 -4.02 -23.60 28.52
N ALA A 497 -3.45 -24.81 28.44
CA ALA A 497 -3.90 -25.95 29.24
C ALA A 497 -3.32 -26.00 30.68
N VAL A 498 -2.35 -25.16 31.04
CA VAL A 498 -1.70 -25.22 32.36
C VAL A 498 -2.25 -24.20 33.37
N ASP A 499 -2.88 -23.11 32.92
CA ASP A 499 -3.39 -22.04 33.80
C ASP A 499 -4.88 -22.17 34.18
N ALA A 500 -5.60 -23.15 33.64
CA ALA A 500 -7.04 -23.31 33.91
C ALA A 500 -7.39 -24.24 35.09
N SER A 501 -6.42 -24.89 35.73
CA SER A 501 -6.68 -25.89 36.79
C SER A 501 -5.95 -25.66 38.12
N SER A 502 -5.29 -24.52 38.33
CA SER A 502 -4.63 -24.23 39.61
C SER A 502 -4.92 -22.81 40.13
N VAL A 503 -6.19 -22.50 40.36
CA VAL A 503 -6.57 -21.43 41.30
C VAL A 503 -7.40 -22.04 42.42
N SER A 504 -6.68 -22.56 43.43
CA SER A 504 -7.18 -22.59 44.80
C SER A 504 -6.01 -22.44 45.76
N ASN A 505 -6.08 -21.36 46.54
CA ASN A 505 -5.33 -21.05 47.75
C ASN A 505 -3.98 -20.35 47.57
N THR A 506 -4.09 -19.05 47.77
CA THR A 506 -3.08 -18.07 48.21
C THR A 506 -2.36 -18.50 49.48
N GLU A 507 -1.11 -18.02 49.59
CA GLU A 507 -0.12 -18.16 50.69
C GLU A 507 0.98 -19.20 50.45
N ASP A 508 1.87 -18.91 49.49
CA ASP A 508 3.31 -19.27 49.49
C ASP A 508 3.92 -18.95 48.11
N ALA A 509 4.07 -17.67 47.77
CA ALA A 509 4.52 -17.22 46.44
C ALA A 509 5.85 -16.45 46.43
N GLU A 510 6.76 -16.72 47.37
CA GLU A 510 8.11 -16.11 47.36
C GLU A 510 9.29 -17.09 47.42
N LYS A 511 9.08 -18.42 47.33
CA LYS A 511 10.20 -19.39 47.45
C LYS A 511 10.25 -20.56 46.45
N LYS A 512 9.60 -20.48 45.30
CA LYS A 512 9.78 -21.44 44.20
C LYS A 512 10.10 -20.76 42.87
N VAL A 513 11.18 -20.00 42.85
CA VAL A 513 11.87 -19.55 41.63
C VAL A 513 13.24 -20.23 41.59
N HIS A 514 13.24 -21.55 41.41
CA HIS A 514 14.41 -22.30 40.93
C HIS A 514 13.95 -23.73 40.65
N SER A 515 13.65 -24.02 39.38
CA SER A 515 14.14 -25.20 38.66
C SER A 515 13.34 -25.43 37.36
N HIS A 516 14.11 -25.76 36.32
CA HIS A 516 13.73 -26.44 35.08
C HIS A 516 12.95 -25.66 34.00
N ALA A 517 13.68 -25.15 33.01
CA ALA A 517 14.01 -25.91 31.79
C ALA A 517 15.15 -25.22 31.04
N THR A 518 16.37 -25.72 31.19
CA THR A 518 17.52 -25.41 30.31
C THR A 518 17.38 -26.16 29.00
N PRO A 519 17.48 -25.52 27.83
CA PRO A 519 17.79 -26.23 26.60
C PRO A 519 19.25 -26.69 26.65
N GLU A 520 19.48 -27.96 26.37
CA GLU A 520 20.79 -28.51 26.07
C GLU A 520 21.26 -27.95 24.71
N ASP A 521 22.00 -26.85 24.73
CA ASP A 521 23.00 -26.48 23.72
C ASP A 521 23.79 -25.26 24.23
N GLY A 522 25.10 -25.42 24.48
CA GLY A 522 25.95 -24.38 25.09
C GLY A 522 26.09 -23.10 24.27
N THR A 523 25.74 -23.12 22.98
CA THR A 523 25.76 -21.98 22.05
C THR A 523 24.55 -21.06 22.20
N ALA A 524 23.35 -21.62 22.43
CA ALA A 524 22.13 -20.84 22.62
C ALA A 524 22.19 -19.94 23.87
N SER A 525 22.92 -20.38 24.91
CA SER A 525 23.19 -19.59 26.11
C SER A 525 24.05 -18.35 25.84
N LEU A 526 25.02 -18.43 24.92
CA LEU A 526 25.93 -17.32 24.64
C LEU A 526 25.21 -16.17 23.93
N VAL A 527 24.38 -16.51 22.94
CA VAL A 527 23.63 -15.52 22.14
C VAL A 527 22.59 -14.83 23.00
N ALA A 528 21.99 -15.58 23.93
CA ALA A 528 21.07 -15.02 24.91
C ALA A 528 21.74 -13.92 25.74
N ASP A 529 22.99 -14.09 26.15
CA ASP A 529 23.73 -13.08 26.89
C ASP A 529 24.19 -11.90 26.00
N LEU A 530 24.60 -12.17 24.75
CA LEU A 530 25.09 -11.14 23.83
C LEU A 530 23.99 -10.15 23.38
N PHE A 531 22.78 -10.65 23.14
CA PHE A 531 21.65 -9.85 22.62
C PHE A 531 20.54 -9.60 23.65
N GLY A 532 20.70 -10.08 24.89
CA GLY A 532 19.65 -10.01 25.91
C GLY A 532 18.39 -10.77 25.48
N VAL A 533 18.57 -12.00 24.98
CA VAL A 533 17.45 -12.83 24.49
C VAL A 533 16.73 -13.47 25.66
N HIS A 534 15.43 -13.25 25.75
CA HIS A 534 14.56 -13.91 26.72
C HIS A 534 13.46 -14.69 26.00
N LEU A 535 13.45 -16.01 26.22
CA LEU A 535 12.39 -16.89 25.76
C LEU A 535 11.21 -16.86 26.74
N LYS A 536 10.02 -16.57 26.22
CA LYS A 536 8.77 -16.55 26.99
C LYS A 536 7.74 -17.47 26.34
N LYS A 537 7.00 -18.21 27.16
CA LYS A 537 5.84 -19.00 26.72
C LYS A 537 4.58 -18.13 26.78
N GLY A 538 3.69 -18.31 25.81
CA GLY A 538 2.41 -17.62 25.73
C GLY A 538 2.43 -16.33 24.89
N ARG A 539 1.23 -15.86 24.56
CA ARG A 539 1.03 -14.68 23.70
C ARG A 539 1.45 -13.40 24.45
N PRO A 540 2.29 -12.53 23.86
CA PRO A 540 2.66 -11.27 24.49
C PRO A 540 1.45 -10.35 24.63
N ASN A 541 1.32 -9.69 25.78
CA ASN A 541 0.41 -8.57 25.94
C ASN A 541 1.03 -7.33 25.26
N LEU A 542 0.90 -7.27 23.92
CA LEU A 542 1.46 -6.19 23.11
C LEU A 542 1.00 -4.80 23.57
N PRO A 543 -0.28 -4.58 23.96
CA PRO A 543 -0.70 -3.29 24.48
C PRO A 543 0.01 -2.85 25.76
N ALA A 544 0.32 -3.79 26.67
CA ALA A 544 1.09 -3.46 27.87
C ALA A 544 2.54 -3.13 27.52
N LEU A 545 3.18 -3.96 26.70
CA LEU A 545 4.60 -3.79 26.31
C LEU A 545 4.83 -2.51 25.51
N ALA A 546 3.91 -2.16 24.59
CA ALA A 546 3.98 -0.92 23.82
C ALA A 546 3.76 0.35 24.67
N ARG A 547 3.17 0.24 25.86
CA ARG A 547 3.00 1.38 26.79
C ARG A 547 4.21 1.64 27.67
N VAL A 548 5.06 0.65 27.93
CA VAL A 548 6.27 0.79 28.76
C VAL A 548 7.16 1.96 28.31
N PRO A 549 7.60 2.07 27.04
CA PRO A 549 8.47 3.18 26.63
C PRO A 549 7.78 4.55 26.67
N LEU A 550 6.45 4.59 26.76
CA LEU A 550 5.67 5.84 26.78
C LEU A 550 5.61 6.50 28.16
N GLN A 551 5.96 5.78 29.23
CA GLN A 551 5.90 6.25 30.61
C GLN A 551 7.07 7.16 30.98
N GLU A 552 8.17 7.08 30.24
CA GLU A 552 9.35 7.89 30.48
C GLU A 552 9.16 9.32 29.99
N LYS A 553 9.63 10.30 30.78
CA LYS A 553 9.35 11.71 30.54
C LYS A 553 10.34 12.30 29.54
N GLY A 554 9.82 12.91 28.49
CA GLY A 554 10.61 13.67 27.52
C GLY A 554 11.27 12.84 26.42
N VAL A 555 11.14 11.51 26.46
CA VAL A 555 11.72 10.62 25.44
C VAL A 555 10.94 10.61 24.13
N THR A 556 11.65 10.29 23.07
CA THR A 556 11.11 9.98 21.74
C THR A 556 10.99 8.47 21.58
N VAL A 557 9.82 8.02 21.10
CA VAL A 557 9.50 6.59 21.00
C VAL A 557 9.20 6.19 19.56
N GLY A 558 9.92 5.20 19.06
CA GLY A 558 9.70 4.58 17.75
C GLY A 558 9.04 3.21 17.88
N LEU A 559 7.87 3.02 17.26
CA LEU A 559 7.12 1.77 17.25
C LEU A 559 7.06 1.22 15.81
N VAL A 560 7.57 0.02 15.59
CA VAL A 560 7.48 -0.69 14.30
C VAL A 560 6.79 -2.02 14.51
N VAL A 561 5.82 -2.35 13.67
CA VAL A 561 5.12 -3.64 13.72
C VAL A 561 5.02 -4.28 12.34
N CYS A 562 5.33 -5.57 12.25
CA CYS A 562 5.15 -6.40 11.08
C CYS A 562 4.57 -7.75 11.49
N GLY A 563 3.36 -8.08 11.04
CA GLY A 563 2.72 -9.34 11.40
C GLY A 563 1.21 -9.38 11.14
N PRO A 564 0.49 -10.33 11.75
CA PRO A 564 -0.96 -10.46 11.60
C PRO A 564 -1.72 -9.17 11.93
N SER A 565 -2.87 -8.97 11.28
CA SER A 565 -3.70 -7.77 11.43
C SER A 565 -4.04 -7.43 12.89
N SER A 566 -4.22 -8.44 13.75
CA SER A 566 -4.49 -8.25 15.18
C SER A 566 -3.30 -7.63 15.92
N MET A 567 -2.06 -8.07 15.64
CA MET A 567 -0.86 -7.50 16.25
C MET A 567 -0.66 -6.04 15.83
N VAL A 568 -0.83 -5.76 14.53
CA VAL A 568 -0.75 -4.41 14.00
C VAL A 568 -1.80 -3.50 14.66
N GLN A 569 -3.01 -4.01 14.85
CA GLN A 569 -4.09 -3.29 15.50
C GLN A 569 -3.78 -2.97 16.97
N ASP A 570 -3.35 -3.96 17.76
CA ASP A 570 -3.05 -3.77 19.19
C ASP A 570 -2.03 -2.64 19.40
N VAL A 571 -0.98 -2.60 18.57
CA VAL A 571 0.05 -1.56 18.62
C VAL A 571 -0.46 -0.22 18.08
N SER A 572 -1.27 -0.24 17.01
CA SER A 572 -1.84 0.97 16.41
C SER A 572 -2.79 1.70 17.37
N VAL A 573 -3.56 0.96 18.17
CA VAL A 573 -4.44 1.53 19.21
C VAL A 573 -3.61 2.25 20.26
N VAL A 574 -2.56 1.60 20.78
CA VAL A 574 -1.65 2.21 21.76
C VAL A 574 -0.97 3.45 21.19
N ALA A 575 -0.49 3.38 19.95
CA ALA A 575 0.14 4.51 19.28
C ALA A 575 -0.83 5.69 19.13
N SER A 576 -2.09 5.42 18.78
CA SER A 576 -3.14 6.45 18.68
C SER A 576 -3.47 7.07 20.05
N GLU A 577 -3.68 6.25 21.08
CA GLU A 577 -3.91 6.71 22.45
C GLU A 577 -2.74 7.59 22.94
N ALA A 578 -1.50 7.21 22.59
CA ALA A 578 -0.32 7.97 22.93
C ALA A 578 -0.30 9.36 22.27
N GLN A 579 -0.71 9.47 21.00
CA GLN A 579 -0.86 10.78 20.35
C GLN A 579 -1.91 11.64 21.05
N ARG A 580 -3.07 11.07 21.36
CA ARG A 580 -4.11 11.80 22.13
C ARG A 580 -3.58 12.25 23.49
N GLY A 581 -2.76 11.43 24.14
CA GLY A 581 -2.12 11.78 25.40
C GLY A 581 -1.09 12.91 25.27
N ILE A 582 -0.32 12.98 24.18
CA ILE A 582 0.60 14.10 23.90
C ILE A 582 -0.19 15.41 23.70
N LEU A 583 -1.32 15.36 22.99
CA LEU A 583 -2.20 16.52 22.79
C LEU A 583 -2.72 17.08 24.12
N ASN A 584 -3.19 16.19 24.98
CA ASN A 584 -3.78 16.52 26.28
C ASN A 584 -2.73 16.74 27.39
N GLY A 585 -1.47 16.40 27.14
CA GLY A 585 -0.38 16.47 28.13
C GLY A 585 -0.39 15.35 29.17
N SER A 586 -1.13 14.26 28.95
CA SER A 586 -1.23 13.12 29.87
C SER A 586 -0.19 12.02 29.63
N VAL A 587 0.52 12.05 28.50
CA VAL A 587 1.62 11.13 28.19
C VAL A 587 2.96 11.84 28.40
N ALA A 588 3.90 11.12 29.02
CA ALA A 588 5.20 11.66 29.42
C ALA A 588 6.18 11.77 28.24
N ALA A 589 6.08 10.86 27.27
CA ALA A 589 6.88 10.89 26.04
C ALA A 589 6.68 12.20 25.24
N ALA A 590 7.77 12.73 24.70
CA ALA A 590 7.76 13.96 23.90
C ALA A 590 7.29 13.71 22.45
N GLU A 591 7.51 12.51 21.94
CA GLU A 591 7.13 12.08 20.59
C GLU A 591 6.85 10.59 20.56
N VAL A 592 5.80 10.19 19.84
CA VAL A 592 5.58 8.79 19.46
C VAL A 592 5.48 8.72 17.95
N TRP A 593 6.18 7.78 17.35
CA TRP A 593 6.14 7.50 15.93
C TRP A 593 5.78 6.03 15.71
N PHE A 594 4.87 5.76 14.78
CA PHE A 594 4.38 4.42 14.50
C PHE A 594 4.46 4.09 13.02
N HIS A 595 4.94 2.89 12.71
CA HIS A 595 5.00 2.31 11.38
C HIS A 595 4.53 0.87 11.39
N LYS A 596 3.73 0.53 10.38
CA LYS A 596 3.27 -0.82 10.10
C LYS A 596 3.83 -1.27 8.76
N GLU A 597 4.52 -2.40 8.75
CA GLU A 597 4.97 -3.07 7.54
C GLU A 597 3.87 -4.03 7.06
N SER A 598 3.61 -4.04 5.76
CA SER A 598 2.44 -4.72 5.16
C SER A 598 2.80 -5.98 4.38
N PHE A 599 4.07 -6.19 4.04
CA PHE A 599 4.52 -7.38 3.31
C PHE A 599 5.36 -8.27 4.24
N SER A 600 4.89 -9.49 4.52
CA SER A 600 5.62 -10.52 5.28
C SER A 600 5.22 -11.91 4.84
#